data_AF-A0A520DU04-F1
#
_entry.id   AF-A0A520DU04-F1
#
_cell.length_a   1.000
_cell.length_b   1.000
_cell.length_c   1.000
_cell.angle_alpha   90.00
_cell.angle_beta   90.00
_cell.angle_gamma   90.00
#
_symmetry.space_group_name_H-M   'P 1'
#
loop_
_entity.id
_entity.type
_entity.pdbx_description
1 polymer ?
#
loop_
_entity_poly.entity_id
_entity_poly.type
_entity_poly.pdbx_seq_one_letter_code
_entity_poly.pdbx_strand_id
1 'polypeptide(L)'
;MAEAKVHGVTAEEVVFHEVGALDAIADICGVAIAVDDLGIDEVTCSPLPLGYGTTVGAHGVLPLPAPATLEMLRNVPIRGVDVEAETVTPTGAALITAMTSSFGRCPEMRLVASGSGAGTADFESVPNIVRAFVGDSIDRLVETSAPLVLETNLDDLNPEFVPDVVASCLSAGAADVWTTP
;
A
#
# COMPACT_ATOMS: atom_id res chain seq x y z
N MET A 1 1.30 4.02 18.87
CA MET A 1 1.88 2.67 18.70
C MET A 1 0.86 1.64 19.15
N ALA A 2 0.69 0.52 18.42
CA ALA A 2 -0.39 -0.45 18.67
C ALA A 2 -0.26 -1.13 20.04
N GLU A 3 0.93 -1.62 20.38
CA GLU A 3 1.21 -2.28 21.67
C GLU A 3 0.98 -1.33 22.86
N ALA A 4 1.43 -0.08 22.76
CA ALA A 4 1.17 0.96 23.77
C ALA A 4 -0.33 1.14 24.05
N LYS A 5 -1.17 1.16 23.01
CA LYS A 5 -2.63 1.28 23.16
C LYS A 5 -3.26 0.04 23.79
N VAL A 6 -2.83 -1.15 23.38
CA VAL A 6 -3.32 -2.42 23.95
C VAL A 6 -2.96 -2.54 25.43
N HIS A 7 -1.75 -2.10 25.80
CA HIS A 7 -1.28 -2.12 27.18
C HIS A 7 -1.70 -0.90 28.01
N GLY A 8 -2.27 0.13 27.39
CA GLY A 8 -2.69 1.36 28.07
C GLY A 8 -1.51 2.18 28.63
N VAL A 9 -0.33 2.10 28.02
CA VAL A 9 0.90 2.77 28.43
C VAL A 9 1.38 3.77 27.36
N THR A 10 2.36 4.60 27.69
CA THR A 10 3.03 5.47 26.71
C THR A 10 3.94 4.65 25.78
N ALA A 11 4.34 5.23 24.64
CA ALA A 11 5.19 4.49 23.68
C ALA A 11 6.57 4.16 24.26
N GLU A 12 7.07 5.03 25.14
CA GLU A 12 8.36 4.93 25.83
C GLU A 12 8.36 3.84 26.90
N GLU A 13 7.18 3.45 27.41
CA GLU A 13 7.00 2.45 28.46
C GLU A 13 6.70 1.05 27.90
N VAL A 14 6.60 0.90 26.57
CA VAL A 14 6.33 -0.41 25.96
C VAL A 14 7.54 -1.31 26.04
N VAL A 15 7.34 -2.49 26.61
CA VAL A 15 8.24 -3.64 26.47
C VAL A 15 7.67 -4.53 25.38
N PHE A 16 8.36 -4.58 24.24
CA PHE A 16 7.94 -5.42 23.12
C PHE A 16 8.23 -6.88 23.45
N HIS A 17 7.17 -7.68 23.58
CA HIS A 17 7.31 -9.11 23.84
C HIS A 17 7.30 -9.95 22.56
N GLU A 18 6.64 -9.44 21.51
CA GLU A 18 6.43 -10.18 20.24
C GLU A 18 7.16 -9.54 19.05
N VAL A 19 7.26 -8.20 19.01
CA VAL A 19 7.95 -7.45 17.93
C VAL A 19 9.40 -7.07 18.30
N GLY A 20 9.79 -7.26 19.56
CA GLY A 20 11.11 -6.89 20.09
C GLY A 20 12.15 -8.01 20.05
N ALA A 21 11.76 -9.19 19.56
CA ALA A 21 12.69 -10.31 19.38
C ALA A 21 13.71 -9.98 18.28
N LEU A 22 14.93 -10.53 18.41
CA LEU A 22 16.02 -10.32 17.44
C LEU A 22 15.58 -10.67 16.01
N ASP A 23 14.79 -11.73 15.86
CA ASP A 23 14.28 -12.20 14.57
C ASP A 23 13.33 -11.17 13.93
N ALA A 24 12.45 -10.54 14.71
CA ALA A 24 11.54 -9.51 14.21
C ALA A 24 12.30 -8.25 13.77
N ILE A 25 13.39 -7.87 14.47
CA ILE A 25 14.25 -6.76 14.05
C ILE A 25 14.95 -7.11 12.73
N ALA A 26 15.48 -8.34 12.62
CA ALA A 26 16.13 -8.81 11.40
C ALA A 26 15.16 -8.82 10.21
N ASP A 27 13.92 -9.27 10.42
CA ASP A 27 12.86 -9.24 9.41
C ASP A 27 12.56 -7.81 8.96
N ILE A 28 12.35 -6.88 9.90
CA ILE A 28 12.02 -5.48 9.60
C ILE A 28 13.15 -4.80 8.83
N CYS A 29 14.39 -4.89 9.34
CA CYS A 29 15.54 -4.31 8.67
C CYS A 29 15.81 -4.98 7.32
N GLY A 30 15.68 -6.29 7.22
CA GLY A 30 15.90 -7.05 5.99
C GLY A 30 14.90 -6.66 4.90
N VAL A 31 13.62 -6.54 5.23
CA VAL A 31 12.59 -6.11 4.28
C VAL A 31 12.80 -4.64 3.87
N ALA A 32 13.16 -3.76 4.81
CA ALA A 32 13.45 -2.36 4.50
C ALA A 32 14.65 -2.21 3.55
N ILE A 33 15.74 -2.92 3.81
CA ILE A 33 16.92 -2.95 2.94
C ILE A 33 16.55 -3.53 1.57
N ALA A 34 15.78 -4.62 1.53
CA ALA A 34 15.37 -5.24 0.26
C ALA A 34 14.53 -4.28 -0.60
N VAL A 35 13.63 -3.51 0.01
CA VAL A 35 12.80 -2.53 -0.71
C VAL A 35 13.63 -1.35 -1.24
N ASP A 36 14.60 -0.87 -0.45
CA ASP A 36 15.54 0.19 -0.87
C ASP A 36 16.48 -0.29 -1.98
N ASP A 37 17.13 -1.45 -1.81
CA ASP A 37 18.07 -2.02 -2.78
C ASP A 37 17.39 -2.40 -4.11
N LEU A 38 16.12 -2.81 -4.07
CA LEU A 38 15.32 -3.09 -5.27
C LEU A 38 14.78 -1.81 -5.94
N GLY A 39 14.90 -0.64 -5.31
CA GLY A 39 14.40 0.63 -5.83
C GLY A 39 12.88 0.65 -6.01
N ILE A 40 12.13 0.12 -5.05
CA ILE A 40 10.67 0.04 -5.14
C ILE A 40 10.03 1.39 -4.78
N ASP A 41 9.29 1.98 -5.72
CA ASP A 41 8.58 3.25 -5.52
C ASP A 41 7.24 3.08 -4.78
N GLU A 42 6.49 2.03 -5.11
CA GLU A 42 5.15 1.77 -4.56
C GLU A 42 4.95 0.30 -4.22
N VAL A 43 4.30 0.04 -3.08
CA VAL A 43 3.92 -1.30 -2.64
C VAL A 43 2.40 -1.40 -2.59
N THR A 44 1.84 -2.40 -3.29
CA THR A 44 0.41 -2.73 -3.23
C THR A 44 0.23 -4.10 -2.57
N CYS A 45 -0.67 -4.19 -1.58
CA CYS A 45 -0.95 -5.44 -0.86
C CYS A 45 -2.39 -5.93 -1.10
N SER A 46 -2.56 -7.24 -1.30
CA SER A 46 -3.90 -7.83 -1.33
C SER A 46 -4.55 -7.88 0.05
N PRO A 47 -5.89 -7.97 0.15
CA PRO A 47 -6.57 -8.12 1.44
C PRO A 47 -5.98 -9.25 2.27
N LEU A 48 -5.71 -8.98 3.55
CA LEU A 48 -4.96 -9.89 4.41
C LEU A 48 -5.84 -11.07 4.90
N PRO A 49 -5.33 -12.31 4.87
CA PRO A 49 -6.06 -13.48 5.35
C PRO A 49 -6.07 -13.54 6.87
N LEU A 50 -7.25 -13.53 7.50
CA LEU A 50 -7.39 -13.70 8.94
C LEU A 50 -7.93 -15.08 9.28
N GLY A 51 -7.10 -15.88 9.95
CA GLY A 51 -7.49 -17.09 10.65
C GLY A 51 -8.26 -16.80 11.94
N TYR A 52 -8.56 -17.87 12.68
CA TYR A 52 -9.32 -17.84 13.92
C TYR A 52 -8.64 -18.69 15.01
N GLY A 53 -9.24 -18.73 16.20
CA GLY A 53 -8.78 -19.56 17.31
C GLY A 53 -8.03 -18.77 18.37
N THR A 54 -7.03 -19.40 18.99
CA THR A 54 -6.22 -18.79 20.05
C THR A 54 -4.74 -19.14 19.88
N THR A 55 -3.86 -18.25 20.33
CA THR A 55 -2.41 -18.49 20.43
C THR A 55 -1.94 -18.32 21.88
N VAL A 56 -0.75 -18.85 22.20
CA VAL A 56 -0.12 -18.66 23.51
C VAL A 56 1.06 -17.70 23.34
N GLY A 57 0.93 -16.50 23.88
CA GLY A 57 1.97 -15.47 23.89
C GLY A 57 2.50 -15.20 25.29
N ALA A 58 3.33 -14.16 25.42
CA ALA A 58 3.85 -13.70 26.72
C ALA A 58 2.75 -13.25 27.69
N HIS A 59 1.57 -12.92 27.16
CA HIS A 59 0.39 -12.47 27.89
C HIS A 59 -0.62 -13.61 28.15
N GLY A 60 -0.20 -14.87 27.97
CA GLY A 60 -1.04 -16.04 28.12
C GLY A 60 -1.80 -16.38 26.83
N VAL A 61 -2.99 -16.95 26.98
CA VAL A 61 -3.84 -17.34 25.84
C VAL A 61 -4.51 -16.09 25.26
N LEU A 62 -4.24 -15.80 24.00
CA LEU A 62 -4.78 -14.66 23.26
C LEU A 62 -5.71 -15.13 22.15
N PRO A 63 -6.83 -14.44 21.90
CA PRO A 63 -7.66 -14.71 20.72
C PRO A 63 -6.90 -14.33 19.45
N LEU A 64 -7.20 -15.04 18.35
CA LEU A 64 -6.72 -14.70 17.03
C LEU A 64 -7.79 -13.94 16.22
N PRO A 65 -7.39 -12.88 15.49
CA PRO A 65 -6.05 -12.29 15.46
C PRO A 65 -5.68 -11.60 16.78
N ALA A 66 -4.38 -11.58 17.10
CA ALA A 66 -3.89 -11.00 18.35
C ALA A 66 -4.32 -9.52 18.52
N PRO A 67 -4.55 -9.01 19.75
CA PRO A 67 -5.05 -7.66 19.97
C PRO A 67 -4.20 -6.54 19.34
N ALA A 68 -2.86 -6.66 19.41
CA ALA A 68 -1.96 -5.67 18.80
C ALA A 68 -2.03 -5.71 17.27
N THR A 69 -2.11 -6.91 16.69
CA THR A 69 -2.35 -7.10 15.26
C THR A 69 -3.65 -6.43 14.83
N LEU A 70 -4.76 -6.66 15.54
CA LEU A 70 -6.05 -6.02 15.24
C LEU A 70 -6.00 -4.48 15.30
N GLU A 71 -5.25 -3.92 16.25
CA GLU A 71 -5.08 -2.46 16.34
C GLU A 71 -4.31 -1.89 15.14
N MET A 72 -3.30 -2.60 14.62
CA MET A 72 -2.57 -2.21 13.41
C MET A 72 -3.43 -2.32 12.15
N LEU A 73 -4.28 -3.34 12.07
CA LEU A 73 -5.10 -3.61 10.90
C LEU A 73 -6.37 -2.74 10.78
N ARG A 74 -6.53 -1.70 11.62
CA ARG A 74 -7.65 -0.75 11.48
C ARG A 74 -7.62 -0.10 10.10
N ASN A 75 -8.76 -0.16 9.39
CA ASN A 75 -8.94 0.32 8.02
C ASN A 75 -8.15 -0.43 6.94
N VAL A 76 -7.52 -1.56 7.29
CA VAL A 76 -6.86 -2.45 6.31
C VAL A 76 -7.89 -3.44 5.77
N PRO A 77 -7.99 -3.65 4.43
CA PRO A 77 -8.83 -4.70 3.88
C PRO A 77 -8.39 -6.09 4.34
N ILE A 78 -9.34 -6.85 4.86
CA ILE A 78 -9.13 -8.21 5.38
C ILE A 78 -10.10 -9.20 4.73
N ARG A 79 -9.73 -10.47 4.73
CA ARG A 79 -10.59 -11.60 4.34
C ARG A 79 -10.46 -12.72 5.35
N GLY A 80 -11.58 -13.27 5.82
CA GLY A 80 -11.55 -14.47 6.66
C GLY A 80 -11.03 -15.69 5.88
N VAL A 81 -10.28 -16.55 6.56
CA VAL A 81 -9.88 -17.87 6.06
C VAL A 81 -10.18 -18.93 7.10
N ASP A 82 -10.49 -20.14 6.63
CA ASP A 82 -10.79 -21.28 7.48
C ASP A 82 -9.50 -21.95 7.96
N VAL A 83 -8.80 -21.27 8.86
CA VAL A 83 -7.51 -21.70 9.45
C VAL A 83 -7.51 -21.36 10.93
N GLU A 84 -7.39 -22.38 11.79
CA GLU A 84 -7.24 -22.22 13.24
C GLU A 84 -5.78 -21.96 13.64
N ALA A 85 -5.21 -20.86 13.14
CA ALA A 85 -3.84 -20.44 13.44
C ALA A 85 -3.64 -18.95 13.13
N GLU A 86 -2.53 -18.39 13.61
CA GLU A 86 -2.15 -17.02 13.27
C GLU A 86 -1.63 -16.96 11.83
N THR A 87 -2.44 -16.41 10.93
CA THR A 87 -2.09 -16.23 9.50
C THR A 87 -1.48 -14.86 9.20
N VAL A 88 -1.67 -13.89 10.09
CA VAL A 88 -1.05 -12.56 10.03
C VAL A 88 -0.43 -12.30 11.40
N THR A 89 0.89 -12.39 11.46
CA THR A 89 1.65 -12.14 12.69
C THR A 89 1.73 -10.64 13.00
N PRO A 90 2.01 -10.24 14.24
CA PRO A 90 2.27 -8.84 14.59
C PRO A 90 3.34 -8.19 13.71
N THR A 91 4.46 -8.90 13.46
CA THR A 91 5.55 -8.43 12.58
C THR A 91 5.06 -8.23 11.13
N GLY A 92 4.32 -9.19 10.58
CA GLY A 92 3.76 -9.07 9.23
C GLY A 92 2.77 -7.92 9.09
N ALA A 93 1.90 -7.72 10.08
CA ALA A 93 0.98 -6.59 10.12
C ALA A 93 1.73 -5.26 10.21
N ALA A 94 2.76 -5.16 11.05
CA ALA A 94 3.58 -3.95 11.17
C ALA A 94 4.27 -3.61 9.84
N LEU A 95 4.90 -4.60 9.20
CA LEU A 95 5.56 -4.44 7.89
C LEU A 95 4.59 -3.95 6.81
N ILE A 96 3.49 -4.68 6.60
CA ILE A 96 2.54 -4.35 5.54
C ILE A 96 1.88 -2.99 5.78
N THR A 97 1.50 -2.67 7.01
CA THR A 97 0.86 -1.37 7.30
C THR A 97 1.82 -0.19 7.20
N ALA A 98 3.12 -0.40 7.45
CA ALA A 98 4.13 0.65 7.32
C ALA A 98 4.57 0.90 5.87
N MET A 99 4.63 -0.15 5.03
CA MET A 99 5.27 -0.07 3.72
C MET A 99 4.29 0.01 2.55
N THR A 100 3.03 -0.36 2.76
CA THR A 100 2.04 -0.45 1.67
C THR A 100 1.45 0.93 1.34
N SER A 101 1.54 1.34 0.07
CA SER A 101 0.93 2.56 -0.46
C SER A 101 -0.57 2.39 -0.70
N SER A 102 -1.01 1.20 -1.12
CA SER A 102 -2.43 0.91 -1.37
C SER A 102 -2.79 -0.56 -1.18
N PHE A 103 -4.07 -0.84 -0.90
CA PHE A 103 -4.59 -2.20 -0.79
C PHE A 103 -5.54 -2.53 -1.93
N GLY A 104 -5.39 -3.70 -2.54
CA GLY A 104 -6.21 -4.09 -3.68
C GLY A 104 -5.76 -5.37 -4.38
N ARG A 105 -6.30 -5.62 -5.57
CA ARG A 105 -5.78 -6.71 -6.43
C ARG A 105 -4.41 -6.29 -6.98
N CYS A 106 -3.64 -7.27 -7.46
CA CYS A 106 -2.40 -6.99 -8.18
C CYS A 106 -2.66 -5.93 -9.27
N PRO A 107 -1.91 -4.81 -9.29
CA PRO A 107 -2.07 -3.78 -10.31
C PRO A 107 -1.65 -4.30 -11.68
N GLU A 108 -2.04 -3.57 -12.72
CA GLU A 108 -1.53 -3.78 -14.07
C GLU A 108 -0.05 -3.36 -14.10
N MET A 109 0.83 -4.30 -14.45
CA MET A 109 2.27 -4.08 -14.44
C MET A 109 2.95 -4.99 -15.47
N ARG A 110 4.12 -4.58 -15.95
CA ARG A 110 5.04 -5.48 -16.66
C ARG A 110 5.84 -6.23 -15.62
N LEU A 111 5.51 -7.49 -15.38
CA LEU A 111 6.22 -8.33 -14.41
C LEU A 111 7.69 -8.49 -14.79
N VAL A 112 8.59 -8.12 -13.87
CA VAL A 112 10.05 -8.24 -14.01
C VAL A 112 10.58 -9.41 -13.19
N ALA A 113 10.11 -9.56 -11.95
CA ALA A 113 10.53 -10.63 -11.05
C ALA A 113 9.39 -11.08 -10.14
N SER A 114 9.51 -12.29 -9.59
CA SER A 114 8.63 -12.77 -8.53
C SER A 114 9.42 -13.55 -7.49
N GLY A 115 8.94 -13.50 -6.25
CA GLY A 115 9.51 -14.19 -5.11
C GLY A 115 8.42 -14.85 -4.27
N SER A 116 8.79 -15.87 -3.51
CA SER A 116 7.89 -16.52 -2.56
C SER A 116 8.64 -16.81 -1.26
N GLY A 117 7.99 -16.51 -0.14
CA GLY A 117 8.44 -16.90 1.21
C GLY A 117 7.39 -17.80 1.84
N ALA A 118 7.82 -18.82 2.58
CA ALA A 118 6.92 -19.74 3.26
C ALA A 118 7.19 -19.72 4.76
N GLY A 119 6.13 -19.82 5.56
CA GLY A 119 6.25 -20.09 6.98
C GLY A 119 6.48 -21.59 7.23
N THR A 120 6.60 -21.96 8.50
CA THR A 120 6.80 -23.36 8.92
C THR A 120 5.50 -24.14 9.13
N ALA A 121 4.35 -23.46 9.20
CA ALA A 121 3.04 -24.09 9.31
C ALA A 121 2.59 -24.69 7.97
N ASP A 122 1.76 -25.74 8.04
CA ASP A 122 1.16 -26.40 6.90
C ASP A 122 -0.36 -26.43 7.10
N PHE A 123 -1.10 -25.84 6.17
CA PHE A 123 -2.56 -25.72 6.24
C PHE A 123 -3.19 -26.38 5.02
N GLU A 124 -4.23 -27.18 5.23
CA GLU A 124 -4.92 -27.88 4.15
C GLU A 124 -5.75 -26.93 3.26
N SER A 125 -6.34 -25.90 3.86
CA SER A 125 -7.34 -25.03 3.21
C SER A 125 -6.72 -23.88 2.44
N VAL A 126 -5.50 -23.45 2.80
CA VAL A 126 -4.79 -22.32 2.17
C VAL A 126 -3.27 -22.53 2.17
N PRO A 127 -2.54 -22.11 1.13
CA PRO A 127 -1.08 -22.14 1.16
C PRO A 127 -0.50 -21.19 2.22
N ASN A 128 0.41 -21.67 3.07
CA ASN A 128 1.16 -20.84 4.02
C ASN A 128 2.36 -20.13 3.35
N ILE A 129 2.06 -19.33 2.32
CA ILE A 129 3.08 -18.61 1.53
C ILE A 129 2.71 -17.14 1.34
N VAL A 130 3.72 -16.29 1.34
CA VAL A 130 3.65 -14.92 0.84
C VAL A 130 4.30 -14.89 -0.54
N ARG A 131 3.67 -14.21 -1.50
CA ARG A 131 4.23 -14.00 -2.83
C ARG A 131 4.42 -12.51 -3.09
N ALA A 132 5.57 -12.16 -3.64
CA ALA A 132 5.89 -10.81 -4.08
C ALA A 132 6.08 -10.79 -5.60
N PHE A 133 5.60 -9.73 -6.22
CA PHE A 133 5.76 -9.47 -7.65
C PHE A 133 6.41 -8.09 -7.79
N VAL A 134 7.49 -8.01 -8.56
CA VAL A 134 8.19 -6.76 -8.87
C VAL A 134 8.09 -6.53 -10.37
N GLY A 135 7.85 -5.29 -10.76
CA GLY A 135 7.74 -4.96 -12.16
C GLY A 135 7.36 -3.51 -12.38
N ASP A 136 7.50 -3.09 -13.62
CA ASP A 136 7.30 -1.70 -14.01
C ASP A 136 5.80 -1.42 -14.12
N SER A 137 5.40 -0.24 -13.63
CA SER A 137 4.08 0.30 -13.93
C SER A 137 3.89 0.26 -15.44
N ILE A 138 2.75 -0.28 -15.88
CA ILE A 138 2.32 0.01 -17.23
C ILE A 138 1.81 1.44 -17.13
N ASP A 139 2.64 2.40 -17.56
CA ASP A 139 2.13 3.72 -17.89
C ASP A 139 0.92 3.47 -18.78
N ARG A 140 -0.27 3.66 -18.20
CA ARG A 140 -1.35 4.09 -19.04
C ARG A 140 -0.78 5.39 -19.58
N LEU A 141 -0.42 5.37 -20.86
CA LEU A 141 -0.80 6.47 -21.71
C LEU A 141 -2.23 6.71 -21.26
N VAL A 142 -2.41 7.71 -20.40
CA VAL A 142 -3.72 8.27 -20.19
C VAL A 142 -3.98 8.75 -21.60
N GLU A 143 -4.65 7.91 -22.39
CA GLU A 143 -5.54 8.44 -23.38
C GLU A 143 -6.47 9.29 -22.53
N THR A 144 -6.06 10.54 -22.30
CA THR A 144 -6.95 11.64 -22.00
C THR A 144 -7.78 11.78 -23.25
N SER A 145 -8.65 10.80 -23.50
CA SER A 145 -9.78 10.90 -24.40
C SER A 145 -10.80 11.88 -23.82
N ALA A 146 -10.60 12.35 -22.59
CA ALA A 146 -11.23 13.55 -22.08
C ALA A 146 -10.46 14.79 -22.59
N PRO A 147 -11.08 15.66 -23.41
CA PRO A 147 -10.47 16.93 -23.80
C PRO A 147 -10.22 17.78 -22.54
N LEU A 148 -9.02 18.35 -22.44
CA LEU A 148 -8.66 19.32 -21.41
C LEU A 148 -9.11 20.72 -21.86
N VAL A 149 -9.94 21.39 -21.06
CA VAL A 149 -10.34 22.78 -21.30
C VAL A 149 -9.50 23.69 -20.41
N LEU A 150 -8.82 24.66 -21.03
CA LEU A 150 -8.08 25.72 -20.34
C LEU A 150 -8.82 27.05 -20.56
N GLU A 151 -9.21 27.72 -19.47
CA GLU A 151 -9.96 28.98 -19.52
C GLU A 151 -9.16 30.09 -18.82
N THR A 152 -9.26 31.31 -19.36
CA THR A 152 -8.68 32.50 -18.73
C THR A 152 -9.46 33.75 -19.13
N ASN A 153 -9.46 34.75 -18.26
CA ASN A 153 -10.10 36.04 -18.54
C ASN A 153 -9.09 37.00 -19.18
N LEU A 154 -9.52 37.72 -20.21
CA LEU A 154 -8.70 38.68 -20.95
C LEU A 154 -9.29 40.10 -20.77
N ASP A 155 -8.99 40.74 -19.65
CA ASP A 155 -9.49 42.08 -19.28
C ASP A 155 -8.53 43.21 -19.68
N ASP A 156 -7.21 42.98 -19.60
CA ASP A 156 -6.17 43.96 -19.93
C ASP A 156 -5.56 43.79 -21.35
N LEU A 157 -6.06 42.84 -22.14
CA LEU A 157 -5.57 42.57 -23.49
C LEU A 157 -6.23 43.49 -24.54
N ASN A 158 -5.44 44.11 -25.41
CA ASN A 158 -5.99 44.81 -26.58
C ASN A 158 -6.72 43.79 -27.50
N PRO A 159 -8.02 44.01 -27.82
CA PRO A 159 -8.80 43.08 -28.65
C PRO A 159 -8.18 42.75 -30.01
N GLU A 160 -7.35 43.64 -30.57
CA GLU A 160 -6.66 43.39 -31.84
C GLU A 160 -5.65 42.23 -31.77
N PHE A 161 -5.17 41.86 -30.58
CA PHE A 161 -4.23 40.74 -30.39
C PHE A 161 -4.92 39.39 -30.14
N VAL A 162 -6.23 39.36 -29.94
CA VAL A 162 -6.99 38.12 -29.69
C VAL A 162 -6.81 37.10 -30.82
N PRO A 163 -6.86 37.48 -32.12
CA PRO A 163 -6.61 36.54 -33.22
C PRO A 163 -5.21 35.90 -33.19
N ASP A 164 -4.19 36.66 -32.77
CA ASP A 164 -2.81 36.17 -32.68
C ASP A 164 -2.65 35.15 -31.55
N VAL A 165 -3.32 35.39 -30.41
CA VAL A 165 -3.37 34.44 -29.29
C VAL A 165 -4.07 33.14 -29.71
N VAL A 166 -5.21 33.24 -30.40
CA VAL A 166 -5.93 32.08 -30.95
C VAL A 166 -5.05 31.27 -31.90
N ALA A 167 -4.38 31.95 -32.85
CA ALA A 167 -3.47 31.30 -33.79
C ALA A 167 -2.27 30.64 -33.11
N SER A 168 -1.74 31.27 -32.06
CA SER A 168 -0.62 30.74 -31.27
C SER A 168 -1.01 29.47 -30.51
N CYS A 169 -2.20 29.46 -29.88
CA CYS A 169 -2.72 28.28 -29.19
C CYS A 169 -2.97 27.10 -30.13
N LEU A 170 -3.55 27.35 -31.31
CA LEU A 170 -3.73 26.32 -32.34
C LEU A 170 -2.39 25.78 -32.85
N SER A 171 -1.41 26.66 -33.09
CA SER A 171 -0.06 26.27 -33.51
C SER A 171 0.69 25.47 -32.45
N ALA A 172 0.36 25.67 -31.17
CA ALA A 172 0.90 24.90 -30.05
C ALA A 172 0.23 23.52 -29.86
N GLY A 173 -0.77 23.17 -30.67
CA GLY A 173 -1.42 21.85 -30.66
C GLY A 173 -2.78 21.80 -29.95
N ALA A 174 -3.41 22.95 -29.67
CA ALA A 174 -4.79 22.96 -29.17
C ALA A 174 -5.75 22.34 -30.20
N ALA A 175 -6.70 21.53 -29.72
CA ALA A 175 -7.71 20.90 -30.57
C ALA A 175 -8.77 21.91 -31.09
N ASP A 176 -9.11 22.90 -30.27
CA ASP A 176 -10.00 24.02 -30.60
C ASP A 176 -9.69 25.22 -29.68
N VAL A 177 -10.05 26.42 -30.11
CA VAL A 177 -9.90 27.66 -29.33
C VAL A 177 -11.05 28.60 -29.65
N TRP A 178 -11.77 29.07 -28.64
CA TRP A 178 -12.85 30.04 -28.78
C TRP A 178 -12.75 31.14 -27.72
N THR A 179 -13.46 32.23 -27.96
CA THR A 179 -13.63 33.33 -27.01
C THR A 179 -15.10 33.52 -26.71
N THR A 180 -15.46 33.75 -25.45
CA THR A 180 -16.80 34.16 -25.04
C THR A 180 -16.75 35.55 -24.41
N PRO A 181 -17.70 36.45 -24.71
CA PRO A 181 -17.88 37.70 -23.98
C PRO A 181 -18.32 37.47 -22.52
#